data_AF-A0A356VYT1-F1
#
_entry.id   AF-A0A356VYT1-F1
#
_cell.length_a   1.000
_cell.length_b   1.000
_cell.length_c   1.000
_cell.angle_alpha   90.00
_cell.angle_beta   90.00
_cell.angle_gamma   90.00
#
_symmetry.space_group_name_H-M   'P 1'
#
loop_
_entity.id
_entity.type
_entity.pdbx_description
1 polymer ?
#
loop_
_entity_poly.entity_id
_entity_poly.type
_entity_poly.pdbx_seq_one_letter_code
_entity_poly.pdbx_strand_id
1 'polypeptide(L)'
;MKVLFAGGGTAGHINPALAVAGYLRETQPDAEILYVGARGGMEETLVPAAGFAFKSITVSGFQRKVSWKNIRKNAAALVHVLTASRQARGIIRAFGPDICMGTGGYVAGPVVREAVRLGVPSVIHEQNAFPGVTNRILSRYANRTLLAVADAQKYLSPSARCVLTGNPVRREVLRAGRDESRARLKLDERPLILSFGGSLGARKINEAAADLLAESARTGEFQHIHG
;
A
#
# COMPACT_ATOMS: atom_id res chain seq x y z
N MET A 1 -19.99 -9.64 -5.97
CA MET A 1 -19.38 -9.25 -4.67
C MET A 1 -18.77 -7.86 -4.82
N LYS A 2 -18.93 -6.97 -3.85
CA LYS A 2 -18.38 -5.61 -3.87
C LYS A 2 -17.26 -5.46 -2.84
N VAL A 3 -16.05 -5.14 -3.31
CA VAL A 3 -14.86 -5.04 -2.46
C VAL A 3 -14.35 -3.61 -2.45
N LEU A 4 -14.29 -3.01 -1.26
CA LEU A 4 -13.72 -1.70 -1.04
C LEU A 4 -12.28 -1.82 -0.55
N PHE A 5 -11.32 -1.25 -1.26
CA PHE A 5 -9.94 -1.15 -0.83
C PHE A 5 -9.63 0.25 -0.30
N ALA A 6 -8.81 0.34 0.74
CA ALA A 6 -8.31 1.59 1.27
C ALA A 6 -6.82 1.49 1.63
N GLY A 7 -5.99 2.28 0.96
CA GLY A 7 -4.55 2.28 1.16
C GLY A 7 -3.93 3.51 0.50
N GLY A 8 -2.79 3.98 0.99
CA GLY A 8 -2.17 5.15 0.37
C GLY A 8 -0.89 5.65 1.03
N GLY A 9 -0.34 6.71 0.43
CA GLY A 9 0.86 7.40 0.88
C GLY A 9 2.17 6.84 0.32
N THR A 10 2.31 5.52 0.22
CA THR A 10 3.48 4.87 -0.41
C THR A 10 3.06 3.67 -1.24
N ALA A 11 3.89 3.28 -2.21
CA ALA A 11 3.66 2.07 -3.00
C ALA A 11 3.57 0.81 -2.13
N GLY A 12 4.22 0.79 -0.97
CA GLY A 12 4.17 -0.32 -0.01
C GLY A 12 2.78 -0.62 0.55
N HIS A 13 1.90 0.39 0.67
CA HIS A 13 0.50 0.17 1.03
C HIS A 13 -0.40 -0.03 -0.20
N ILE A 14 -0.07 0.61 -1.32
CA ILE A 14 -0.89 0.57 -2.54
C ILE A 14 -0.77 -0.80 -3.23
N ASN A 15 0.45 -1.30 -3.38
CA ASN A 15 0.75 -2.51 -4.14
C ASN A 15 0.09 -3.79 -3.58
N PRO A 16 0.06 -4.05 -2.26
CA PRO A 16 -0.63 -5.22 -1.74
C PRO A 16 -2.14 -5.18 -2.02
N ALA A 17 -2.77 -4.00 -1.92
CA ALA A 17 -4.19 -3.85 -2.26
C ALA A 17 -4.45 -4.10 -3.74
N LEU A 18 -3.59 -3.57 -4.62
CA LEU A 18 -3.67 -3.83 -6.07
C LEU A 18 -3.43 -5.29 -6.42
N ALA A 19 -2.52 -5.98 -5.72
CA ALA A 19 -2.27 -7.41 -5.93
C ALA A 19 -3.50 -8.26 -5.59
N VAL A 20 -4.17 -7.96 -4.47
CA VAL A 20 -5.42 -8.64 -4.09
C VAL A 20 -6.55 -8.27 -5.07
N ALA A 21 -6.67 -7.01 -5.46
CA ALA A 21 -7.66 -6.57 -6.45
C ALA A 21 -7.46 -7.26 -7.82
N GLY A 22 -6.21 -7.39 -8.28
CA GLY A 22 -5.86 -8.11 -9.50
C GLY A 22 -6.21 -9.60 -9.42
N TYR A 23 -5.90 -10.23 -8.29
CA TYR A 23 -6.30 -11.62 -8.04
C TYR A 23 -7.82 -11.79 -8.08
N LEU A 24 -8.58 -10.90 -7.45
CA LEU A 24 -10.05 -10.93 -7.46
C LEU A 24 -10.62 -10.72 -8.86
N ARG A 25 -10.08 -9.78 -9.64
CA ARG A 25 -10.51 -9.56 -11.03
C ARG A 25 -10.34 -10.82 -11.90
N GLU A 26 -9.28 -11.60 -11.68
CA GLU A 26 -9.05 -12.84 -12.42
C GLU A 26 -9.92 -14.01 -11.92
N THR A 27 -10.16 -14.11 -10.62
CA THR A 27 -10.82 -15.28 -10.00
C THR A 27 -12.32 -15.10 -9.76
N GLN A 28 -12.79 -13.86 -9.71
CA GLN A 28 -14.19 -13.46 -9.58
C GLN A 28 -14.48 -12.27 -10.52
N PRO A 29 -14.70 -12.53 -11.82
CA PRO A 29 -14.88 -11.48 -12.82
C PRO A 29 -16.06 -10.53 -12.55
N ASP A 30 -17.10 -11.03 -11.86
CA ASP A 30 -18.29 -10.25 -11.48
C ASP A 30 -18.08 -9.44 -10.18
N ALA A 31 -16.86 -9.43 -9.61
CA ALA A 31 -16.56 -8.61 -8.45
C ALA A 31 -16.42 -7.14 -8.83
N GLU A 32 -17.20 -6.27 -8.20
CA GLU A 32 -17.04 -4.83 -8.32
C GLU A 32 -15.96 -4.38 -7.32
N ILE A 33 -14.94 -3.70 -7.83
CA ILE A 33 -13.79 -3.23 -7.03
C ILE A 33 -13.77 -1.71 -7.02
N LEU A 34 -13.80 -1.13 -5.82
CA LEU A 34 -13.61 0.30 -5.61
C LEU A 34 -12.41 0.54 -4.69
N TYR A 35 -11.53 1.44 -5.09
CA TYR A 35 -10.40 1.87 -4.28
C TYR A 35 -10.63 3.29 -3.74
N VAL A 36 -10.33 3.50 -2.46
CA VAL A 36 -10.38 4.81 -1.81
C VAL A 36 -8.98 5.26 -1.40
N GLY A 37 -8.55 6.38 -1.97
CA GLY A 37 -7.23 6.97 -1.77
C GLY A 37 -7.26 8.37 -1.15
N ALA A 38 -6.08 8.90 -0.80
CA ALA A 38 -5.92 10.30 -0.46
C ALA A 38 -5.89 11.16 -1.72
N ARG A 39 -6.54 12.33 -1.67
CA ARG A 39 -6.44 13.32 -2.73
C ARG A 39 -4.99 13.81 -2.87
N GLY A 40 -4.46 13.83 -4.09
CA GLY A 40 -3.08 14.17 -4.41
C GLY A 40 -2.05 13.10 -4.01
N GLY A 41 -2.50 11.90 -3.62
CA GLY A 41 -1.63 10.76 -3.33
C GLY A 41 -1.19 10.03 -4.59
N MET A 42 -0.12 9.24 -4.49
CA MET A 42 0.39 8.41 -5.60
C MET A 42 -0.68 7.42 -6.12
N GLU A 43 -1.60 7.01 -5.24
CA GLU A 43 -2.73 6.15 -5.56
C GLU A 43 -3.71 6.76 -6.58
N GLU A 44 -3.82 8.08 -6.70
CA GLU A 44 -4.67 8.74 -7.72
C GLU A 44 -4.22 8.39 -9.14
N THR A 45 -2.93 8.10 -9.33
CA THR A 45 -2.37 7.69 -10.63
C THR A 45 -2.28 6.18 -10.75
N LEU A 46 -1.74 5.50 -9.73
CA LEU A 46 -1.44 4.07 -9.80
C LEU A 46 -2.69 3.19 -9.90
N VAL A 47 -3.78 3.57 -9.23
CA VAL A 47 -4.98 2.72 -9.19
C VAL A 47 -5.75 2.76 -10.50
N PRO A 48 -6.05 3.95 -11.10
CA PRO A 48 -6.68 3.99 -12.42
C PRO A 48 -5.80 3.35 -13.50
N ALA A 49 -4.47 3.52 -13.42
CA ALA A 49 -3.54 2.87 -14.35
C ALA A 49 -3.57 1.33 -14.26
N ALA A 50 -3.91 0.76 -13.11
CA ALA A 50 -4.14 -0.67 -12.94
C ALA A 50 -5.55 -1.14 -13.39
N GLY A 51 -6.41 -0.21 -13.84
CA GLY A 51 -7.75 -0.49 -14.35
C GLY A 51 -8.82 -0.64 -13.27
N PHE A 52 -8.66 -0.01 -12.10
CA PHE A 52 -9.65 -0.07 -11.01
C PHE A 52 -10.33 1.28 -10.78
N ALA A 53 -11.60 1.24 -10.39
CA ALA A 53 -12.34 2.44 -10.01
C ALA A 53 -11.72 3.10 -8.78
N PHE A 54 -11.64 4.43 -8.80
CA PHE A 54 -10.99 5.22 -7.75
C PHE A 54 -11.88 6.35 -7.24
N LYS A 55 -11.88 6.56 -5.92
CA LYS A 55 -12.42 7.75 -5.25
C LYS A 55 -11.38 8.31 -4.29
N SER A 56 -11.24 9.63 -4.22
CA SER A 56 -10.39 10.26 -3.21
C SER A 56 -11.18 10.86 -2.06
N ILE A 57 -10.56 10.85 -0.88
CA ILE A 57 -10.97 11.64 0.29
C ILE A 57 -9.87 12.61 0.67
N THR A 58 -10.26 13.71 1.31
CA THR A 58 -9.31 14.72 1.77
C THR A 58 -8.79 14.32 3.14
N VAL A 59 -7.59 13.73 3.18
CA VAL A 59 -6.90 13.39 4.44
C VAL A 59 -5.55 14.10 4.49
N SER A 60 -5.16 14.55 5.68
CA SER A 60 -3.83 15.10 5.92
C SER A 60 -3.10 14.30 6.99
N GLY A 61 -1.81 14.06 6.78
CA GLY A 61 -0.96 13.36 7.74
C GLY A 61 -0.70 14.20 8.99
N PHE A 62 -0.65 13.55 10.14
CA PHE A 62 -0.34 14.21 11.41
C PHE A 62 1.15 14.58 11.48
N GLN A 63 1.46 15.83 11.81
CA GLN A 63 2.84 16.28 11.93
C GLN A 63 3.39 15.88 13.30
N ARG A 64 4.47 15.09 13.32
CA ARG A 64 5.07 14.52 14.55
C ARG A 64 5.92 15.51 15.35
N LYS A 65 6.36 16.63 14.78
CA LYS A 65 7.18 17.65 15.46
C LYS A 65 6.28 18.68 16.14
N VAL A 66 6.54 19.02 17.41
CA VAL A 66 5.80 20.09 18.11
C VAL A 66 6.39 21.45 17.71
N SER A 67 5.61 22.22 16.96
CA SER A 67 5.89 23.61 16.55
C SER A 67 4.55 24.32 16.42
N TRP A 68 4.47 25.62 16.67
CA TRP A 68 3.24 26.41 16.47
C TRP A 68 2.62 26.21 15.07
N LYS A 69 3.46 26.07 14.03
CA LYS A 69 3.03 25.75 12.66
C LYS A 69 2.41 24.34 12.57
N ASN A 70 2.93 23.39 13.35
CA ASN A 70 2.46 22.01 13.39
C ASN A 70 1.22 21.85 14.27
N ILE A 71 1.04 22.65 15.32
CA ILE A 71 -0.19 22.70 16.12
C ILE A 71 -1.36 23.17 15.24
N ARG A 72 -1.17 24.25 14.47
CA ARG A 72 -2.18 24.73 13.50
C ARG A 72 -2.47 23.70 12.40
N LYS A 73 -1.44 23.00 11.89
CA LYS A 73 -1.62 21.87 10.96
C LYS A 73 -2.34 20.67 11.59
N ASN A 74 -2.12 20.38 12.88
CA ASN A 74 -2.77 19.29 13.60
C ASN A 74 -4.23 19.61 13.95
N ALA A 75 -4.56 20.89 14.22
CA ALA A 75 -5.94 21.35 14.34
C ALA A 75 -6.69 21.22 13.00
N ALA A 76 -6.06 21.61 11.89
CA ALA A 76 -6.58 21.34 10.55
C ALA A 76 -6.70 19.83 10.29
N ALA A 77 -5.74 19.02 10.74
CA ALA A 77 -5.80 17.56 10.63
C ALA A 77 -7.03 16.96 11.34
N LEU A 78 -7.46 17.53 12.47
CA LEU A 78 -8.69 17.08 13.15
C LEU A 78 -9.95 17.37 12.31
N VAL A 79 -10.04 18.56 11.70
CA VAL A 79 -11.11 18.91 10.77
C VAL A 79 -11.08 18.00 9.53
N HIS A 80 -9.89 17.71 9.01
CA HIS A 80 -9.70 16.78 7.90
C HIS A 80 -10.09 15.36 8.28
N VAL A 81 -9.84 14.89 9.51
CA VAL A 81 -10.29 13.57 9.98
C VAL A 81 -11.82 13.48 10.00
N LEU A 82 -12.51 14.52 10.50
CA LEU A 82 -13.98 14.55 10.49
C LEU A 82 -14.54 14.59 9.07
N THR A 83 -13.93 15.41 8.20
CA THR A 83 -14.33 15.53 6.80
C THR A 83 -14.10 14.23 6.05
N ALA A 84 -12.91 13.63 6.21
CA ALA A 84 -12.55 12.33 5.64
C ALA A 84 -13.50 11.23 6.11
N SER A 85 -13.92 11.24 7.39
CA SER A 85 -14.91 10.28 7.90
C SER A 85 -16.27 10.47 7.23
N ARG A 86 -16.75 11.71 7.05
CA ARG A 86 -18.00 11.98 6.33
C ARG A 86 -17.94 11.55 4.87
N GLN A 87 -16.84 11.87 4.18
CA GLN A 87 -16.62 11.46 2.78
C GLN A 87 -16.55 9.93 2.66
N ALA A 88 -15.77 9.27 3.52
CA ALA A 88 -15.67 7.81 3.57
C ALA A 88 -17.05 7.16 3.81
N ARG A 89 -17.81 7.65 4.78
CA ARG A 89 -19.17 7.16 5.06
C ARG A 89 -20.10 7.32 3.86
N GLY A 90 -20.01 8.45 3.14
CA GLY A 90 -20.76 8.68 1.90
C GLY A 90 -20.41 7.69 0.80
N ILE A 91 -19.11 7.46 0.58
CA ILE A 91 -18.61 6.49 -0.40
C ILE A 91 -19.05 5.07 -0.04
N ILE A 92 -18.88 4.65 1.22
CA ILE A 92 -19.27 3.30 1.66
C ILE A 92 -20.77 3.08 1.48
N ARG A 93 -21.61 4.06 1.82
CA ARG A 93 -23.07 3.95 1.64
C ARG A 93 -23.48 3.89 0.18
N ALA A 94 -22.86 4.70 -0.69
CA ALA A 94 -23.17 4.72 -2.11
C ALA A 94 -22.71 3.44 -2.81
N PHE A 95 -21.55 2.91 -2.44
CA PHE A 95 -20.99 1.70 -3.05
C PHE A 95 -21.63 0.42 -2.50
N GLY A 96 -21.92 0.39 -1.19
CA GLY A 96 -22.48 -0.78 -0.49
C GLY A 96 -21.55 -1.99 -0.52
N PRO A 97 -20.30 -1.90 -0.02
CA PRO A 97 -19.35 -3.01 -0.07
C PRO A 97 -19.76 -4.18 0.83
N ASP A 98 -19.54 -5.40 0.34
CA ASP A 98 -19.66 -6.63 1.13
C ASP A 98 -18.47 -6.80 2.09
N ILE A 99 -17.31 -6.25 1.70
CA ILE A 99 -16.09 -6.28 2.50
C ILE A 99 -15.21 -5.05 2.24
N CYS A 100 -14.56 -4.55 3.29
CA CYS A 100 -13.58 -3.48 3.23
C CYS A 100 -12.18 -3.99 3.60
N MET A 101 -11.17 -3.74 2.77
CA MET A 101 -9.78 -4.09 3.03
C MET A 101 -8.90 -2.84 3.17
N GLY A 102 -8.29 -2.67 4.34
CA GLY A 102 -7.31 -1.61 4.60
C GLY A 102 -5.87 -2.10 4.53
N THR A 103 -4.99 -1.46 3.76
CA THR A 103 -3.56 -1.84 3.68
C THR A 103 -2.61 -0.84 4.35
N GLY A 104 -3.14 0.16 5.05
CA GLY A 104 -2.37 1.16 5.79
C GLY A 104 -2.41 2.56 5.15
N GLY A 105 -1.56 3.46 5.66
CA GLY A 105 -1.59 4.88 5.30
C GLY A 105 -2.67 5.69 6.05
N TYR A 106 -2.67 7.00 5.86
CA TYR A 106 -3.61 7.90 6.56
C TYR A 106 -5.05 7.75 6.05
N VAL A 107 -5.25 7.33 4.79
CA VAL A 107 -6.58 7.11 4.19
C VAL A 107 -7.29 5.89 4.76
N ALA A 108 -6.57 4.80 5.05
CA ALA A 108 -7.16 3.57 5.57
C ALA A 108 -7.84 3.79 6.93
N GLY A 109 -7.33 4.72 7.75
CA GLY A 109 -7.88 5.06 9.06
C GLY A 109 -9.37 5.40 9.03
N PRO A 110 -9.79 6.54 8.43
CA PRO A 110 -11.18 6.93 8.34
C PRO A 110 -12.03 5.93 7.54
N VAL A 111 -11.51 5.35 6.45
CA VAL A 111 -12.31 4.44 5.60
C VAL A 111 -12.67 3.16 6.32
N VAL A 112 -11.68 2.43 6.85
CA VAL A 112 -11.92 1.17 7.56
C VAL A 112 -12.72 1.41 8.83
N ARG A 113 -12.46 2.51 9.56
CA ARG A 113 -13.21 2.84 10.77
C ARG A 113 -14.70 3.06 10.48
N GLU A 114 -15.03 3.79 9.41
CA GLU A 114 -16.42 4.01 9.04
C GLU A 114 -17.07 2.74 8.45
N ALA A 115 -16.32 1.88 7.76
CA ALA A 115 -16.80 0.58 7.31
C ALA A 115 -17.22 -0.30 8.50
N VAL A 116 -16.35 -0.42 9.52
CA VAL A 116 -16.68 -1.14 10.77
C VAL A 116 -17.91 -0.56 11.46
N ARG A 117 -18.01 0.78 11.56
CA ARG A 117 -19.16 1.45 12.18
C ARG A 117 -20.48 1.22 11.44
N LEU A 118 -20.42 1.03 10.12
CA LEU A 118 -21.57 0.70 9.29
C LEU A 118 -21.87 -0.80 9.26
N GLY A 119 -21.12 -1.62 10.01
CA GLY A 119 -21.32 -3.07 10.05
C GLY A 119 -20.74 -3.82 8.85
N VAL A 120 -19.93 -3.16 8.01
CA VAL A 120 -19.27 -3.82 6.87
C VAL A 120 -18.11 -4.67 7.39
N PRO A 121 -18.07 -5.99 7.07
CA PRO A 121 -16.92 -6.84 7.36
C PRO A 121 -15.63 -6.19 6.88
N SER A 122 -14.67 -6.01 7.78
CA SER A 122 -13.46 -5.25 7.52
C SER A 122 -12.22 -6.06 7.86
N VAL A 123 -11.27 -6.11 6.95
CA VAL A 123 -9.94 -6.70 7.15
C VAL A 123 -8.88 -5.64 6.98
N ILE A 124 -7.79 -5.76 7.74
CA ILE A 124 -6.60 -4.93 7.52
C ILE A 124 -5.40 -5.82 7.21
N HIS A 125 -4.43 -5.30 6.48
CA HIS A 125 -3.18 -5.99 6.18
C HIS A 125 -1.98 -5.14 6.59
N GLU A 126 -1.05 -5.75 7.33
CA GLU A 126 0.20 -5.14 7.77
C GLU A 126 1.40 -5.82 7.07
N GLN A 127 2.15 -5.01 6.33
CA GLN A 127 3.28 -5.48 5.53
C GLN A 127 4.59 -5.52 6.33
N ASN A 128 4.69 -4.74 7.40
CA ASN A 128 5.93 -4.48 8.11
C ASN A 128 6.01 -5.26 9.44
N ALA A 129 7.24 -5.54 9.89
CA ALA A 129 7.48 -6.08 11.24
C ALA A 129 7.10 -5.08 12.35
N PHE A 130 7.16 -3.79 12.05
CA PHE A 130 6.71 -2.71 12.93
C PHE A 130 5.47 -2.04 12.34
N PRO A 131 4.28 -2.35 12.86
CA PRO A 131 3.04 -1.90 12.27
C PRO A 131 2.87 -0.38 12.27
N GLY A 132 2.28 0.13 11.21
CA GLY A 132 1.91 1.55 11.11
C GLY A 132 0.88 1.94 12.18
N VAL A 133 0.91 3.20 12.64
CA VAL A 133 -0.02 3.70 13.67
C VAL A 133 -1.49 3.45 13.28
N THR A 134 -1.83 3.63 12.00
CA THR A 134 -3.16 3.33 11.48
C THR A 134 -3.56 1.88 11.73
N ASN A 135 -2.73 0.91 11.33
CA ASN A 135 -3.02 -0.51 11.49
C ASN A 135 -3.05 -0.93 12.96
N ARG A 136 -2.16 -0.38 13.81
CA ARG A 136 -2.19 -0.60 15.27
C ARG A 136 -3.52 -0.17 15.89
N ILE A 137 -4.07 0.96 15.42
CA ILE A 137 -5.37 1.45 15.91
C ILE A 137 -6.51 0.59 15.37
N LEU A 138 -6.51 0.29 14.07
CA LEU A 138 -7.58 -0.45 13.40
C LEU A 138 -7.63 -1.94 13.78
N SER A 139 -6.51 -2.54 14.19
CA SER A 139 -6.44 -3.99 14.49
C SER A 139 -7.41 -4.42 15.59
N ARG A 140 -7.78 -3.52 16.49
CA ARG A 140 -8.74 -3.78 17.56
C ARG A 140 -10.21 -3.83 17.07
N TYR A 141 -10.47 -3.24 15.90
CA TYR A 141 -11.82 -3.05 15.34
C TYR A 141 -12.07 -3.94 14.12
N ALA A 142 -11.03 -4.27 13.36
CA ALA A 142 -11.14 -5.12 12.18
C ALA A 142 -11.59 -6.55 12.55
N ASN A 143 -12.31 -7.19 11.64
CA ASN A 143 -12.72 -8.60 11.76
C ASN A 143 -11.50 -9.52 11.73
N ARG A 144 -10.51 -9.23 10.88
CA ARG A 144 -9.20 -9.91 10.83
C ARG A 144 -8.08 -8.92 10.54
N THR A 145 -6.90 -9.21 11.08
CA THR A 145 -5.65 -8.52 10.79
C THR A 145 -4.70 -9.48 10.11
N LEU A 146 -4.46 -9.27 8.81
CA LEU A 146 -3.59 -10.10 7.98
C LEU A 146 -2.15 -9.60 8.13
N LEU A 147 -1.22 -10.51 8.37
CA LEU A 147 0.17 -10.19 8.64
C LEU A 147 1.07 -10.75 7.54
N ALA A 148 1.99 -9.92 7.05
CA ALA A 148 3.10 -10.40 6.23
C ALA A 148 4.15 -11.16 7.04
N VAL A 149 4.40 -10.71 8.27
CA VAL A 149 5.41 -11.28 9.18
C VAL A 149 4.84 -11.42 10.59
N ALA A 150 5.19 -12.51 11.27
CA ALA A 150 4.63 -12.84 12.58
C ALA A 150 4.99 -11.81 13.68
N ASP A 151 6.18 -11.21 13.59
CA ASP A 151 6.69 -10.23 14.57
C ASP A 151 5.78 -9.01 14.75
N ALA A 152 5.03 -8.63 13.70
CA ALA A 152 4.08 -7.52 13.72
C ALA A 152 3.06 -7.65 14.86
N GLN A 153 2.65 -8.88 15.20
CA GLN A 153 1.63 -9.15 16.21
C GLN A 153 1.99 -8.58 17.59
N LYS A 154 3.28 -8.54 17.93
CA LYS A 154 3.79 -8.04 19.23
C LYS A 154 3.43 -6.56 19.48
N TYR A 155 3.15 -5.80 18.42
CA TYR A 155 2.91 -4.35 18.49
C TYR A 155 1.45 -3.96 18.25
N LEU A 156 0.59 -4.94 17.96
CA LEU A 156 -0.84 -4.76 17.73
C LEU A 156 -1.63 -4.84 19.03
N SER A 157 -2.91 -4.48 18.97
CA SER A 157 -3.81 -4.65 20.11
C SER A 157 -3.88 -6.13 20.53
N PRO A 158 -3.91 -6.45 21.84
CA PRO A 158 -4.10 -7.83 22.31
C PRO A 158 -5.39 -8.49 21.81
N SER A 159 -6.42 -7.70 21.48
CA SER A 159 -7.67 -8.20 20.90
C SER A 159 -7.62 -8.39 19.37
N ALA A 160 -6.48 -8.10 18.73
CA ALA A 160 -6.34 -8.25 17.29
C ALA A 160 -6.45 -9.72 16.89
N ARG A 161 -7.35 -10.00 15.94
CA ARG A 161 -7.55 -11.33 15.37
C ARG A 161 -6.60 -11.53 14.19
N CYS A 162 -5.37 -11.91 14.50
CA CYS A 162 -4.29 -12.01 13.52
C CYS A 162 -4.33 -13.30 12.69
N VAL A 163 -3.95 -13.21 11.42
CA VAL A 163 -3.72 -14.35 10.52
C VAL A 163 -2.44 -14.08 9.74
N LEU A 164 -1.49 -15.01 9.75
CA LEU A 164 -0.26 -14.91 8.96
C LEU A 164 -0.56 -15.32 7.51
N THR A 165 -0.49 -14.36 6.58
CA THR A 165 -0.79 -14.58 5.15
C THR A 165 0.43 -14.42 4.25
N GLY A 166 1.51 -13.81 4.75
CA GLY A 166 2.55 -13.27 3.89
C GLY A 166 2.07 -11.98 3.21
N ASN A 167 2.95 -11.37 2.41
CA ASN A 167 2.62 -10.12 1.70
C ASN A 167 2.06 -10.44 0.30
N PRO A 168 0.89 -9.92 -0.11
CA PRO A 168 0.38 -10.08 -1.45
C PRO A 168 1.35 -9.55 -2.50
N VAL A 169 1.69 -10.41 -3.46
CA VAL A 169 2.57 -10.09 -4.59
C VAL A 169 1.74 -10.08 -5.87
N ARG A 170 2.07 -9.15 -6.77
CA ARG A 170 1.44 -9.03 -8.10
C ARG A 170 1.67 -10.31 -8.91
N ARG A 171 0.65 -10.79 -9.64
CA ARG A 171 0.72 -12.06 -10.40
C ARG A 171 1.80 -12.03 -11.47
N GLU A 172 2.07 -10.87 -12.06
CA GLU A 172 3.12 -10.68 -13.07
C GLU A 172 4.50 -11.04 -12.54
N VAL A 173 4.77 -10.78 -11.25
CA VAL A 173 6.04 -11.17 -10.60
C VAL A 173 6.11 -12.69 -10.44
N LEU A 174 4.99 -13.32 -10.08
CA LEU A 174 4.92 -14.77 -9.88
C LEU A 174 4.97 -15.56 -11.19
N ARG A 175 4.50 -14.96 -12.30
CA ARG A 175 4.47 -15.56 -13.64
C ARG A 175 5.71 -15.25 -14.48
N ALA A 176 6.56 -14.31 -14.06
CA ALA A 176 7.73 -13.90 -14.83
C ALA A 176 8.74 -15.05 -14.99
N GLY A 177 9.04 -15.43 -16.23
CA GLY A 177 10.10 -16.38 -16.56
C GLY A 177 11.45 -15.70 -16.72
N ARG A 178 12.53 -16.35 -16.27
CA ARG A 178 13.91 -15.82 -16.34
C ARG A 178 14.30 -15.48 -17.78
N ASP A 179 14.21 -16.47 -18.68
CA ASP A 179 14.79 -16.35 -20.03
C ASP A 179 14.00 -15.36 -20.89
N GLU A 180 12.66 -15.39 -20.82
CA GLU A 180 11.79 -14.39 -21.47
C GLU A 180 12.09 -12.97 -20.97
N SER A 181 12.25 -12.80 -19.65
CA SER A 181 12.55 -11.50 -19.05
C SER A 181 13.92 -10.98 -19.49
N ARG A 182 14.94 -11.84 -19.55
CA ARG A 182 16.29 -11.48 -20.03
C ARG A 182 16.27 -11.09 -21.50
N ALA A 183 15.60 -11.88 -22.35
CA ALA A 183 15.44 -11.56 -23.77
C ALA A 183 14.74 -10.21 -23.97
N ARG A 184 13.63 -9.95 -23.25
CA ARG A 184 12.90 -8.67 -23.32
C ARG A 184 13.73 -7.48 -22.89
N LEU A 185 14.58 -7.66 -21.89
CA LEU A 185 15.48 -6.62 -21.35
C LEU A 185 16.82 -6.54 -22.09
N LYS A 186 17.05 -7.38 -23.12
CA LYS A 186 18.30 -7.49 -23.88
C LYS A 186 19.52 -7.80 -22.99
N LEU A 187 19.32 -8.68 -22.00
CA LEU A 187 20.37 -9.15 -21.11
C LEU A 187 20.94 -10.49 -21.61
N ASP A 188 22.26 -10.65 -21.58
CA ASP A 188 22.96 -11.91 -21.90
C ASP A 188 22.96 -12.88 -20.71
N GLU A 189 23.92 -13.79 -20.52
CA GLU A 189 23.98 -14.73 -19.37
C GLU A 189 24.81 -14.24 -18.17
N ARG A 190 25.49 -13.09 -18.28
CA ARG A 190 26.30 -12.53 -17.18
C ARG A 190 25.43 -12.20 -15.95
N PRO A 191 25.98 -12.28 -14.73
CA PRO A 191 25.25 -11.88 -13.53
C PRO A 191 24.67 -10.46 -13.65
N LEU A 192 23.42 -10.29 -13.22
CA LEU A 192 22.71 -9.01 -13.22
C LEU A 192 22.66 -8.44 -11.80
N ILE A 193 23.09 -7.21 -11.64
CA ILE A 193 22.90 -6.42 -10.41
C ILE A 193 21.71 -5.49 -10.62
N LEU A 194 20.65 -5.71 -9.85
CA LEU A 194 19.51 -4.80 -9.76
C LEU A 194 19.66 -3.93 -8.52
N SER A 195 19.67 -2.61 -8.69
CA SER A 195 19.70 -1.64 -7.60
C SER A 195 18.50 -0.70 -7.70
N PHE A 196 17.81 -0.45 -6.58
CA PHE A 196 16.70 0.51 -6.57
C PHE A 196 16.50 1.15 -5.19
N GLY A 197 16.04 2.40 -5.19
CA GLY A 197 15.89 3.19 -3.97
C GLY A 197 14.53 3.08 -3.26
N GLY A 198 13.63 2.21 -3.74
CA GLY A 198 12.24 2.14 -3.28
C GLY A 198 11.37 3.27 -3.84
N SER A 199 10.11 3.37 -3.38
CA SER A 199 9.09 4.19 -4.06
C SER A 199 9.34 5.71 -4.08
N LEU A 200 10.19 6.21 -3.18
CA LEU A 200 10.57 7.63 -3.13
C LEU A 200 12.01 7.88 -3.61
N GLY A 201 12.72 6.81 -4.00
CA GLY A 201 14.16 6.84 -4.22
C GLY A 201 14.98 6.94 -2.92
N ALA A 202 16.26 6.58 -3.00
CA ALA A 202 17.18 6.65 -1.87
C ALA A 202 18.54 7.18 -2.34
N ARG A 203 18.80 8.46 -2.07
CA ARG A 203 20.00 9.17 -2.55
C ARG A 203 21.31 8.41 -2.27
N LYS A 204 21.46 7.83 -1.07
CA LYS A 204 22.67 7.07 -0.71
C LYS A 204 22.85 5.79 -1.51
N ILE A 205 21.75 5.11 -1.86
CA ILE A 205 21.79 3.95 -2.76
C ILE A 205 22.17 4.40 -4.16
N ASN A 206 21.61 5.53 -4.64
CA ASN A 206 21.91 6.04 -5.97
C ASN A 206 23.39 6.45 -6.11
N GLU A 207 23.95 7.12 -5.09
CA GLU A 207 25.38 7.48 -5.04
C GLU A 207 26.25 6.20 -5.08
N ALA A 208 25.97 5.21 -4.23
CA ALA A 208 26.73 3.96 -4.19
C ALA A 208 26.59 3.14 -5.49
N ALA A 209 25.41 3.14 -6.11
CA ALA A 209 25.18 2.46 -7.38
C ALA A 209 25.98 3.12 -8.52
N ALA A 210 26.10 4.45 -8.53
CA ALA A 210 26.92 5.16 -9.52
C ALA A 210 28.40 4.78 -9.41
N ASP A 211 28.93 4.74 -8.18
CA ASP A 211 30.32 4.33 -7.93
C ASP A 211 30.56 2.87 -8.34
N LEU A 212 29.65 1.97 -7.98
CA LEU A 212 29.69 0.55 -8.37
C LEU A 212 29.68 0.38 -9.89
N LEU A 213 28.82 1.12 -10.59
CA LEU A 213 28.72 1.08 -12.05
C LEU A 213 30.02 1.51 -12.71
N ALA A 214 30.65 2.57 -12.22
CA ALA A 214 31.92 3.08 -12.76
C ALA A 214 33.06 2.07 -12.60
N GLU A 215 33.14 1.38 -11.46
CA GLU A 215 34.14 0.34 -11.23
C GLU A 215 33.85 -0.92 -12.05
N SER A 216 32.61 -1.40 -12.01
CA SER A 216 32.20 -2.64 -12.69
C SER A 216 32.31 -2.53 -14.21
N ALA A 217 32.19 -1.34 -14.78
CA ALA A 217 32.35 -1.13 -16.22
C ALA A 217 33.77 -1.44 -16.71
N ARG A 218 34.78 -1.43 -15.83
CA ARG A 218 36.17 -1.73 -16.19
C ARG A 218 36.39 -3.21 -16.51
N THR A 219 35.68 -4.11 -15.85
CA THR A 219 35.79 -5.56 -16.09
C THR A 219 34.74 -6.08 -17.05
N GLY A 220 33.56 -5.43 -17.10
CA GLY A 220 32.45 -5.88 -17.94
C GLY A 220 31.84 -7.22 -17.50
N GLU A 221 32.14 -7.69 -16.29
CA GLU A 221 31.68 -8.99 -15.78
C GLU A 221 30.19 -9.00 -15.42
N PHE A 222 29.64 -7.84 -15.07
CA PHE A 222 28.27 -7.70 -14.58
C PHE A 222 27.42 -6.83 -15.50
N GLN A 223 26.14 -7.18 -15.60
CA GLN A 223 25.11 -6.32 -16.18
C GLN A 223 24.40 -5.59 -15.04
N HIS A 224 23.86 -4.40 -15.31
CA HIS A 224 23.25 -3.57 -14.27
C HIS A 224 21.91 -2.99 -14.70
N ILE A 225 20.97 -2.95 -13.76
CA ILE A 225 19.74 -2.14 -13.86
C ILE A 225 19.67 -1.29 -12.59
N HIS A 226 19.52 0.02 -12.76
CA HIS A 226 19.30 0.97 -11.67
C HIS A 226 18.00 1.72 -11.87
N GLY A 227 17.18 1.87 -10.82
CA GLY A 227 15.89 2.56 -10.86
C GLY A 227 15.45 3.20 -9.55
#